data_AF-A0A0D9W121-F1
#
_entry.id   AF-A0A0D9W121-F1
#
_cell.length_a   1.000
_cell.length_b   1.000
_cell.length_c   1.000
_cell.angle_alpha   90.00
_cell.angle_beta   90.00
_cell.angle_gamma   90.00
#
_symmetry.space_group_name_H-M   'P 1'
#
loop_
_entity.id
_entity.type
_entity.pdbx_description
1 polymer ?
#
loop_
_entity_poly.entity_id
_entity_poly.type
_entity_poly.pdbx_seq_one_letter_code
_entity_poly.pdbx_strand_id
1 'polypeptide(L)'
;MGEQQQQQQLAVAPDRPRPDRVEHTVACHDWVHALNWPPPLPFCCCCYFLLLLTLLACCAAPVVVRCIVVWPASLPLSPPLFLFLSLFLPDAAGEGKGEGVADPFLLPSALLWSGDLGVSALKASCFLFDTGLAAATKIRLVGGKMRRSASLLQVLLVFITMVGTQLSSVFGTYCKDMASSVYRPHSVTITEFGAVGDGVTLNTKAFQNAIFYLNSFADKGGAQLFVPAGRWLTGSFSLISHLTLSLDKDAEIIGSPDSSDWPVIDPLPSYGRGRELPGKRHQSLIFGSNLTDVIITGANGTIDGQGAIWWDWFHNKTLNYTRPHLVELMYSTDVVISNLTFKNSPFWNIHPVYCSQVLVQHVTILAPLNSPNTDGIDPDSSTNVCIDHCYVRNGDDAIVIKSGWDEYGISFARPSTNISISNITGETRGGAGIAFGSEMSGGISEVRAEGLRIVNSMHGIRIKTAPGRGGYVKNVYIADVSMDNVSMAIRITGNFGEHPDNKYDRNALPMISNITIENLFGVNVGVAGILEGIEGDNFSSICLSNVSLSSHVSNSEQIVDRHQFAMMVAVLREYMHIHSDIGRFFEMKRSRGESVSGNYENKRK
;
A
#
# COMPACT_ATOMS: atom_id res chain seq x y z
N MET A 1 -64.17 32.13 20.05
CA MET A 1 -64.03 33.29 20.95
C MET A 1 -62.75 34.01 20.57
N GLY A 2 -62.86 35.27 20.13
CA GLY A 2 -61.81 36.30 19.99
C GLY A 2 -60.66 35.99 19.04
N GLU A 3 -60.64 36.34 17.75
CA GLU A 3 -60.56 37.66 17.10
C GLU A 3 -59.24 38.45 17.26
N GLN A 4 -58.61 38.68 16.08
CA GLN A 4 -58.06 39.96 15.57
C GLN A 4 -56.70 40.44 16.15
N GLN A 5 -55.73 40.99 15.39
CA GLN A 5 -55.67 41.63 14.06
C GLN A 5 -54.18 41.66 13.61
N GLN A 6 -53.80 41.36 12.35
CA GLN A 6 -53.49 42.30 11.21
C GLN A 6 -52.41 43.37 11.51
N GLN A 7 -51.52 43.82 10.63
CA GLN A 7 -51.12 43.63 9.21
C GLN A 7 -49.80 44.45 9.06
N GLN A 8 -48.78 44.03 8.30
CA GLN A 8 -48.43 44.54 6.93
C GLN A 8 -48.50 46.09 6.78
N GLN A 9 -47.53 46.82 6.21
CA GLN A 9 -46.82 46.59 4.94
C GLN A 9 -45.82 47.74 4.62
N LEU A 10 -44.90 47.44 3.68
CA LEU A 10 -44.39 48.29 2.58
C LEU A 10 -43.08 49.11 2.69
N ALA A 11 -42.39 49.07 1.54
CA ALA A 11 -41.00 49.39 1.22
C ALA A 11 -40.82 50.79 0.61
N VAL A 12 -39.60 51.35 0.65
CA VAL A 12 -39.03 52.30 -0.34
C VAL A 12 -37.48 52.27 -0.27
N ALA A 13 -36.80 52.17 -1.41
CA ALA A 13 -35.43 52.66 -1.67
C ALA A 13 -35.55 53.96 -2.48
N PRO A 14 -34.61 54.93 -2.43
CA PRO A 14 -33.47 54.91 -3.37
C PRO A 14 -32.17 55.67 -2.95
N ASP A 15 -31.15 55.49 -3.80
CA ASP A 15 -30.08 56.41 -4.25
C ASP A 15 -28.77 56.72 -3.50
N ARG A 16 -27.68 56.70 -4.30
CA ARG A 16 -26.30 57.14 -4.01
C ARG A 16 -26.14 58.66 -4.22
N PRO A 17 -25.04 59.25 -3.71
CA PRO A 17 -23.96 59.63 -4.65
C PRO A 17 -22.50 59.44 -4.10
N ARG A 18 -21.53 59.27 -5.01
CA ARG A 18 -20.08 59.62 -4.91
C ARG A 18 -19.88 61.02 -5.57
N PRO A 19 -18.70 61.70 -5.67
CA PRO A 19 -17.29 61.29 -5.42
C PRO A 19 -16.37 62.38 -4.81
N ASP A 20 -15.10 62.05 -4.53
CA ASP A 20 -13.86 62.78 -4.90
C ASP A 20 -12.63 62.11 -4.22
N ARG A 21 -11.61 61.58 -4.92
CA ARG A 21 -10.52 62.21 -5.72
C ARG A 21 -9.45 62.86 -4.82
N VAL A 22 -8.12 62.73 -4.97
CA VAL A 22 -7.12 62.01 -5.81
C VAL A 22 -5.80 62.20 -5.02
N GLU A 23 -4.85 61.24 -5.03
CA GLU A 23 -3.51 61.49 -5.59
C GLU A 23 -2.60 60.27 -5.64
N HIS A 24 -1.88 60.25 -6.76
CA HIS A 24 -1.11 59.19 -7.35
C HIS A 24 0.33 59.19 -6.83
N THR A 25 0.96 58.02 -6.85
CA THR A 25 2.32 57.93 -7.38
C THR A 25 2.55 56.55 -7.98
N VAL A 26 2.75 56.55 -9.30
CA VAL A 26 3.26 55.43 -10.10
C VAL A 26 4.74 55.70 -10.31
N ALA A 27 5.61 54.70 -10.11
CA ALA A 27 6.85 54.59 -10.84
C ALA A 27 7.34 53.13 -10.83
N CYS A 28 7.39 52.53 -12.02
CA CYS A 28 8.21 51.38 -12.35
C CYS A 28 9.69 51.79 -12.32
N HIS A 29 10.57 50.93 -11.80
CA HIS A 29 11.81 50.58 -12.50
C HIS A 29 12.44 49.30 -11.93
N ASP A 30 12.57 48.32 -12.82
CA ASP A 30 13.42 47.15 -12.72
C ASP A 30 14.93 47.49 -12.82
N TRP A 31 15.74 46.48 -12.49
CA TRP A 31 17.18 46.23 -12.76
C TRP A 31 18.19 46.60 -11.66
N VAL A 32 18.77 45.58 -11.00
CA VAL A 32 20.15 45.08 -11.24
C VAL A 32 20.52 43.87 -10.34
N HIS A 33 20.85 42.76 -11.03
CA HIS A 33 21.72 41.59 -10.73
C HIS A 33 21.67 40.86 -9.36
N ALA A 34 21.30 39.57 -9.28
CA ALA A 34 21.91 38.34 -9.83
C ALA A 34 23.23 37.91 -9.14
N LEU A 35 23.15 36.88 -8.29
CA LEU A 35 24.14 35.79 -8.14
C LEU A 35 23.52 34.60 -7.36
N ASN A 36 23.50 33.45 -8.02
CA ASN A 36 23.08 32.13 -7.55
C ASN A 36 23.98 31.57 -6.43
N TRP A 37 23.38 30.82 -5.50
CA TRP A 37 23.97 29.64 -4.85
C TRP A 37 22.90 28.52 -4.77
N PRO A 38 23.15 27.29 -5.25
CA PRO A 38 22.22 26.18 -5.04
C PRO A 38 22.45 25.50 -3.66
N PRO A 39 21.41 24.91 -3.05
CA PRO A 39 21.54 24.07 -1.85
C PRO A 39 22.16 22.69 -2.18
N PRO A 40 22.72 21.97 -1.19
CA PRO A 40 23.54 20.78 -1.44
C PRO A 40 22.70 19.56 -1.86
N LEU A 41 23.14 18.89 -2.91
CA LEU A 41 22.65 17.58 -3.35
C LEU A 41 23.11 16.47 -2.38
N PRO A 42 22.28 15.42 -2.14
CA PRO A 42 22.63 14.31 -1.28
C PRO A 42 23.62 13.35 -1.97
N PHE A 43 24.59 12.87 -1.20
CA PHE A 43 25.62 11.94 -1.62
C PHE A 43 25.04 10.60 -2.08
N CYS A 44 25.47 10.14 -3.25
CA CYS A 44 25.10 8.87 -3.87
C CYS A 44 25.88 7.70 -3.23
N CYS A 45 25.17 6.69 -2.71
CA CYS A 45 25.71 5.47 -2.09
C CYS A 45 26.55 4.57 -3.04
N CYS A 46 26.69 4.89 -4.32
CA CYS A 46 27.47 4.08 -5.27
C CYS A 46 29.00 4.25 -5.16
N CYS A 47 29.49 5.28 -4.47
CA CYS A 47 30.94 5.54 -4.37
C CYS A 47 31.65 4.76 -3.24
N TYR A 48 30.91 4.16 -2.31
CA TYR A 48 31.49 3.36 -1.22
C TYR A 48 31.85 1.93 -1.66
N PHE A 49 31.19 1.40 -2.69
CA PHE A 49 31.38 0.02 -3.16
C PHE A 49 32.65 -0.15 -4.02
N LEU A 50 33.12 0.90 -4.70
CA LEU A 50 34.34 0.87 -5.52
C LEU A 50 35.63 1.11 -4.71
N LEU A 51 35.53 1.68 -3.51
CA LEU A 51 36.68 1.90 -2.61
C LEU A 51 37.06 0.62 -1.83
N LEU A 52 36.09 -0.24 -1.50
CA LEU A 52 36.37 -1.51 -0.80
C LEU A 52 37.00 -2.59 -1.70
N LEU A 53 36.71 -2.57 -2.99
CA LEU A 53 37.26 -3.52 -3.98
C LEU A 53 38.70 -3.21 -4.41
N THR A 54 39.16 -1.97 -4.21
CA THR A 54 40.54 -1.55 -4.50
C THR A 54 41.48 -1.71 -3.29
N LEU A 55 40.95 -1.80 -2.08
CA LEU A 55 41.72 -2.03 -0.84
C LEU A 55 42.03 -3.52 -0.56
N LEU A 56 41.36 -4.46 -1.24
CA LEU A 56 41.65 -5.90 -1.15
C LEU A 56 42.66 -6.41 -2.20
N ALA A 57 43.12 -5.55 -3.12
CA ALA A 57 44.05 -5.92 -4.19
C ALA A 57 45.49 -5.36 -4.02
N CYS A 58 45.78 -4.61 -2.95
CA CYS A 58 47.09 -4.02 -2.71
C CYS A 58 47.69 -4.50 -1.37
N CYS A 59 48.12 -5.76 -1.33
CA CYS A 59 49.05 -6.27 -0.33
C CYS A 59 50.16 -7.08 -1.01
N ALA A 60 51.05 -6.37 -1.73
CA ALA A 60 52.37 -6.86 -2.11
C ALA A 60 53.32 -5.69 -2.42
N ALA A 61 54.10 -5.29 -1.42
CA ALA A 61 55.41 -4.62 -1.49
C ALA A 61 55.54 -3.21 -2.16
N PRO A 62 56.57 -2.40 -1.78
CA PRO A 62 56.41 -0.95 -1.59
C PRO A 62 57.18 -0.10 -2.60
N VAL A 63 56.66 1.07 -3.01
CA VAL A 63 57.49 2.16 -3.55
C VAL A 63 56.91 3.55 -3.24
N VAL A 64 57.65 4.26 -2.38
CA VAL A 64 57.98 5.71 -2.32
C VAL A 64 56.94 6.74 -2.77
N VAL A 65 56.45 7.50 -1.78
CA VAL A 65 55.72 8.77 -1.90
C VAL A 65 56.67 9.91 -2.27
N ARG A 66 56.31 10.71 -3.28
CA ARG A 66 56.76 12.11 -3.40
C ARG A 66 55.56 13.02 -3.67
N CYS A 67 55.29 13.89 -2.70
CA CYS A 67 54.35 15.00 -2.82
C CYS A 67 54.94 16.10 -3.72
N ILE A 68 54.13 16.65 -4.63
CA ILE A 68 54.30 18.02 -5.13
C ILE A 68 52.92 18.67 -5.14
N VAL A 69 52.79 19.75 -4.37
CA VAL A 69 51.65 20.67 -4.33
C VAL A 69 52.01 21.88 -5.19
N VAL A 70 51.18 22.22 -6.19
CA VAL A 70 51.13 23.57 -6.78
C VAL A 70 49.69 23.87 -7.24
N TRP A 71 49.15 25.00 -6.78
CA TRP A 71 47.95 25.73 -7.23
C TRP A 71 48.42 27.01 -7.97
N PRO A 72 47.56 27.88 -8.54
CA PRO A 72 46.40 27.72 -9.44
C PRO A 72 46.50 28.69 -10.66
N ALA A 73 45.67 28.58 -11.71
CA ALA A 73 45.40 29.70 -12.64
C ALA A 73 44.20 29.49 -13.62
N SER A 74 43.17 30.34 -13.47
CA SER A 74 42.37 31.09 -14.47
C SER A 74 41.63 30.44 -15.68
N LEU A 75 40.27 30.50 -15.63
CA LEU A 75 39.22 31.02 -16.59
C LEU A 75 39.26 30.70 -18.13
N PRO A 76 38.16 30.85 -18.94
CA PRO A 76 36.69 30.85 -18.72
C PRO A 76 35.80 30.05 -19.76
N LEU A 77 34.49 29.97 -19.48
CA LEU A 77 33.23 29.91 -20.30
C LEU A 77 33.36 29.91 -21.86
N SER A 78 32.58 29.25 -22.75
CA SER A 78 31.26 28.59 -22.82
C SER A 78 31.07 28.02 -24.29
N PRO A 79 29.86 27.65 -24.78
CA PRO A 79 29.31 26.30 -25.04
C PRO A 79 29.37 25.83 -26.54
N PRO A 80 28.79 24.66 -26.90
CA PRO A 80 27.58 24.75 -27.74
C PRO A 80 26.52 23.64 -27.58
N LEU A 81 25.36 23.91 -28.18
CA LEU A 81 24.20 23.05 -28.41
C LEU A 81 24.12 22.70 -29.92
N PHE A 82 23.36 21.65 -30.24
CA PHE A 82 22.87 21.19 -31.56
C PHE A 82 23.68 20.15 -32.39
N LEU A 83 23.13 18.93 -32.36
CA LEU A 83 22.63 18.08 -33.48
C LEU A 83 23.48 17.82 -34.75
N PHE A 84 23.63 16.51 -34.99
CA PHE A 84 23.55 15.73 -36.24
C PHE A 84 24.73 15.61 -37.24
N LEU A 85 24.86 14.34 -37.65
CA LEU A 85 25.43 13.76 -38.88
C LEU A 85 26.94 13.91 -39.18
N SER A 86 27.64 12.80 -38.89
CA SER A 86 28.51 12.02 -39.79
C SER A 86 29.11 12.70 -41.02
N LEU A 87 30.45 12.73 -41.08
CA LEU A 87 31.31 12.22 -42.17
C LEU A 87 32.78 12.63 -41.95
N PHE A 88 33.70 11.66 -41.87
CA PHE A 88 35.08 11.80 -42.37
C PHE A 88 35.64 10.40 -42.65
N LEU A 89 35.67 10.05 -43.94
CA LEU A 89 36.74 9.29 -44.58
C LEU A 89 37.26 10.17 -45.72
N PRO A 90 38.59 10.22 -45.88
CA PRO A 90 39.25 9.83 -47.13
C PRO A 90 40.33 8.77 -46.80
N ASP A 91 40.85 7.93 -47.70
CA ASP A 91 41.08 8.11 -49.12
C ASP A 91 41.35 6.75 -49.82
N ALA A 92 41.36 6.79 -51.16
CA ALA A 92 42.01 5.87 -52.11
C ALA A 92 41.29 4.58 -52.62
N ALA A 93 40.72 4.75 -53.83
CA ALA A 93 40.91 3.98 -55.06
C ALA A 93 40.35 2.54 -55.21
N GLY A 94 39.39 2.41 -56.15
CA GLY A 94 38.97 1.14 -56.75
C GLY A 94 37.79 1.34 -57.69
N GLU A 95 38.07 1.51 -58.99
CA GLU A 95 37.09 1.62 -60.09
C GLU A 95 36.21 0.37 -60.23
N GLY A 96 34.94 0.53 -60.67
CA GLY A 96 34.15 -0.60 -61.16
C GLY A 96 32.64 -0.40 -61.24
N LYS A 97 32.20 0.15 -62.38
CA LYS A 97 30.84 0.32 -62.95
C LYS A 97 29.74 -0.69 -62.54
N GLY A 98 28.50 -0.19 -62.46
CA GLY A 98 27.36 -0.80 -63.17
C GLY A 98 26.11 -1.18 -62.36
N GLU A 99 25.14 -0.26 -62.34
CA GLU A 99 23.67 -0.44 -62.51
C GLU A 99 22.94 -1.70 -61.97
N GLY A 100 21.90 -1.46 -61.14
CA GLY A 100 20.53 -1.73 -61.59
C GLY A 100 19.68 -2.81 -60.90
N VAL A 101 18.68 -2.35 -60.13
CA VAL A 101 17.23 -2.72 -60.19
C VAL A 101 16.73 -4.11 -59.69
N ALA A 102 15.80 -4.04 -58.71
CA ALA A 102 14.57 -4.82 -58.41
C ALA A 102 14.59 -6.35 -58.07
N ASP A 103 14.06 -6.67 -56.88
CA ASP A 103 12.89 -7.53 -56.53
C ASP A 103 12.30 -8.52 -57.58
N PRO A 104 11.50 -9.55 -57.17
CA PRO A 104 11.66 -10.63 -56.18
C PRO A 104 11.24 -12.02 -56.76
N PHE A 105 11.02 -13.03 -55.90
CA PHE A 105 10.32 -14.33 -56.10
C PHE A 105 11.07 -15.62 -56.55
N LEU A 106 10.68 -16.69 -55.82
CA LEU A 106 10.59 -18.14 -56.17
C LEU A 106 11.82 -19.07 -56.02
N LEU A 107 11.85 -19.78 -54.87
CA LEU A 107 11.80 -21.26 -54.65
C LEU A 107 11.98 -22.21 -55.87
N PRO A 108 12.26 -23.54 -55.73
CA PRO A 108 12.67 -24.36 -54.56
C PRO A 108 13.74 -25.45 -54.89
N SER A 109 13.92 -26.41 -53.97
CA SER A 109 14.46 -27.80 -54.11
C SER A 109 15.94 -27.98 -53.76
N ALA A 110 16.41 -29.02 -53.08
CA ALA A 110 15.84 -30.13 -52.32
C ALA A 110 17.05 -30.91 -51.74
N LEU A 111 16.77 -31.87 -50.83
CA LEU A 111 17.63 -32.99 -50.40
C LEU A 111 18.73 -32.64 -49.37
N LEU A 112 18.99 -33.41 -48.31
CA LEU A 112 18.55 -34.74 -47.89
C LEU A 112 18.93 -34.97 -46.40
N TRP A 113 17.99 -35.59 -45.67
CA TRP A 113 18.15 -36.65 -44.64
C TRP A 113 18.69 -36.42 -43.22
N SER A 114 17.76 -36.70 -42.28
CA SER A 114 17.79 -37.69 -41.18
C SER A 114 18.57 -37.40 -39.90
N GLY A 115 17.85 -37.52 -38.77
CA GLY A 115 18.41 -38.04 -37.51
C GLY A 115 17.88 -37.37 -36.24
N ASP A 116 16.83 -37.95 -35.67
CA ASP A 116 16.30 -37.68 -34.32
C ASP A 116 17.37 -37.74 -33.22
N LEU A 117 17.23 -36.90 -32.18
CA LEU A 117 17.37 -37.29 -30.76
C LEU A 117 17.01 -36.12 -29.81
N GLY A 118 15.84 -36.24 -29.17
CA GLY A 118 15.74 -36.29 -27.71
C GLY A 118 15.97 -35.00 -26.90
N VAL A 119 14.89 -34.28 -26.65
CA VAL A 119 14.71 -33.34 -25.54
C VAL A 119 14.76 -34.11 -24.20
N SER A 120 15.70 -33.80 -23.31
CA SER A 120 15.61 -34.07 -21.85
C SER A 120 16.81 -33.46 -21.10
N ALA A 121 16.64 -32.26 -20.50
CA ALA A 121 17.23 -31.85 -19.21
C ALA A 121 17.09 -30.33 -19.01
N LEU A 122 15.96 -29.87 -18.46
CA LEU A 122 15.83 -28.63 -17.68
C LEU A 122 14.45 -28.63 -17.00
N LYS A 123 14.29 -29.53 -16.03
CA LYS A 123 13.19 -29.59 -15.07
C LYS A 123 13.79 -30.02 -13.73
N ALA A 124 14.20 -29.07 -12.89
CA ALA A 124 14.36 -29.22 -11.45
C ALA A 124 14.82 -27.90 -10.83
N SER A 125 13.89 -27.11 -10.29
CA SER A 125 14.15 -26.07 -9.28
C SER A 125 12.88 -25.88 -8.47
N CYS A 126 12.52 -26.94 -7.75
CA CYS A 126 11.53 -27.00 -6.66
C CYS A 126 11.82 -28.35 -6.01
N PHE A 127 12.72 -28.38 -5.02
CA PHE A 127 12.91 -29.43 -4.00
C PHE A 127 14.27 -29.18 -3.34
N LEU A 128 14.26 -28.62 -2.13
CA LEU A 128 15.20 -28.90 -1.04
C LEU A 128 14.83 -28.07 0.20
N PHE A 129 13.75 -28.46 0.88
CA PHE A 129 13.42 -28.27 2.31
C PHE A 129 12.17 -29.16 2.43
N ASP A 130 12.11 -30.28 3.15
CA ASP A 130 12.53 -30.51 4.52
C ASP A 130 12.53 -32.03 4.77
N THR A 131 13.55 -32.55 5.45
CA THR A 131 13.43 -33.71 6.36
C THR A 131 14.68 -33.70 7.25
N GLY A 132 14.55 -33.04 8.40
CA GLY A 132 15.36 -33.34 9.56
C GLY A 132 15.14 -34.77 10.02
N LEU A 133 15.94 -35.71 9.50
CA LEU A 133 16.22 -36.97 10.19
C LEU A 133 17.71 -37.29 9.99
N ALA A 134 18.49 -37.12 11.05
CA ALA A 134 19.90 -37.48 11.09
C ALA A 134 20.03 -39.01 10.98
N ALA A 135 20.17 -39.52 9.75
CA ALA A 135 20.62 -40.87 9.48
C ALA A 135 21.96 -40.79 8.73
N ALA A 136 23.05 -41.05 9.46
CA ALA A 136 24.40 -41.09 8.93
C ALA A 136 24.54 -42.26 7.92
N THR A 137 24.24 -42.00 6.65
CA THR A 137 24.47 -42.96 5.57
C THR A 137 25.80 -42.67 4.91
N LYS A 138 26.76 -43.57 5.12
CA LYS A 138 28.13 -43.49 4.61
C LYS A 138 28.15 -43.85 3.12
N ILE A 139 28.01 -42.86 2.23
CA ILE A 139 28.13 -43.08 0.78
C ILE A 139 29.61 -43.14 0.41
N ARG A 140 30.05 -44.30 -0.06
CA ARG A 140 31.40 -44.53 -0.62
C ARG A 140 31.35 -44.20 -2.11
N LEU A 141 31.85 -43.02 -2.49
CA LEU A 141 32.01 -42.63 -3.90
C LEU A 141 33.14 -43.45 -4.53
N VAL A 142 32.78 -44.33 -5.48
CA VAL A 142 33.73 -44.98 -6.39
C VAL A 142 34.13 -43.95 -7.44
N GLY A 143 35.44 -43.78 -7.61
CA GLY A 143 36.04 -42.73 -8.42
C GLY A 143 35.68 -42.83 -9.91
N GLY A 144 35.11 -41.75 -10.43
CA GLY A 144 34.98 -41.46 -11.85
C GLY A 144 35.16 -39.96 -12.09
N LYS A 145 36.09 -39.59 -12.97
CA LYS A 145 36.51 -38.20 -13.25
C LYS A 145 35.32 -37.34 -13.73
N MET A 146 34.83 -36.43 -12.89
CA MET A 146 34.09 -35.24 -13.31
C MET A 146 34.60 -34.02 -12.54
N ARG A 147 35.76 -33.50 -12.95
CA ARG A 147 36.29 -32.20 -12.50
C ARG A 147 35.87 -31.16 -13.52
N ARG A 148 34.78 -30.41 -13.27
CA ARG A 148 34.52 -29.01 -13.69
C ARG A 148 33.07 -28.52 -13.51
N SER A 149 32.09 -29.39 -13.26
CA SER A 149 30.68 -28.99 -13.13
C SER A 149 30.19 -28.72 -11.69
N ALA A 150 30.81 -29.32 -10.67
CA ALA A 150 30.34 -29.21 -9.28
C ALA A 150 30.51 -27.82 -8.65
N SER A 151 31.49 -27.02 -9.11
CA SER A 151 31.78 -25.70 -8.52
C SER A 151 30.75 -24.63 -8.90
N LEU A 152 30.16 -24.70 -10.11
CA LEU A 152 29.15 -23.73 -10.54
C LEU A 152 27.80 -23.93 -9.83
N LEU A 153 27.41 -25.19 -9.59
CA LEU A 153 26.17 -25.52 -8.88
C LEU A 153 26.22 -25.11 -7.41
N GLN A 154 27.38 -25.28 -6.74
CA GLN A 154 27.58 -24.82 -5.37
C GLN A 154 27.59 -23.29 -5.26
N VAL A 155 28.21 -22.59 -6.22
CA VAL A 155 28.17 -21.12 -6.26
C VAL A 155 26.75 -20.61 -6.52
N LEU A 156 25.98 -21.26 -7.41
CA LEU A 156 24.59 -20.90 -7.70
C LEU A 156 23.68 -21.14 -6.48
N LEU A 157 23.82 -22.26 -5.78
CA LEU A 157 23.07 -22.53 -4.54
C LEU A 157 23.42 -21.53 -3.43
N VAL A 158 24.71 -21.19 -3.26
CA VAL A 158 25.13 -20.16 -2.30
C VAL A 158 24.55 -18.80 -2.68
N PHE A 159 24.57 -18.42 -3.97
CA PHE A 159 23.94 -17.18 -4.43
C PHE A 159 22.43 -17.15 -4.21
N ILE A 160 21.71 -18.25 -4.49
CA ILE A 160 20.26 -18.35 -4.26
C ILE A 160 19.94 -18.25 -2.76
N THR A 161 20.73 -18.91 -1.90
CA THR A 161 20.54 -18.80 -0.44
C THR A 161 20.92 -17.42 0.10
N MET A 162 21.94 -16.75 -0.45
CA MET A 162 22.28 -15.36 -0.07
C MET A 162 21.21 -14.38 -0.54
N VAL A 163 20.67 -14.50 -1.76
CA VAL A 163 19.61 -13.59 -2.25
C VAL A 163 18.29 -13.82 -1.51
N GLY A 164 17.92 -15.08 -1.22
CA GLY A 164 16.71 -15.39 -0.44
C GLY A 164 16.79 -14.91 1.01
N THR A 165 17.96 -15.06 1.66
CA THR A 165 18.16 -14.57 3.03
C THR A 165 18.26 -13.06 3.12
N GLN A 166 18.81 -12.38 2.10
CA GLN A 166 18.89 -10.92 2.04
C GLN A 166 17.51 -10.27 1.83
N LEU A 167 16.61 -10.86 1.01
CA LEU A 167 15.24 -10.33 0.91
C LEU A 167 14.48 -10.49 2.23
N SER A 168 14.46 -11.69 2.82
CA SER A 168 13.76 -11.93 4.10
C SER A 168 14.34 -11.13 5.26
N SER A 169 15.65 -10.85 5.27
CA SER A 169 16.28 -10.02 6.31
C SER A 169 16.00 -8.54 6.13
N VAL A 170 16.00 -8.01 4.90
CA VAL A 170 15.83 -6.57 4.63
C VAL A 170 14.40 -6.09 4.95
N PHE A 171 13.37 -6.88 4.66
CA PHE A 171 11.98 -6.53 4.98
C PHE A 171 11.70 -6.48 6.50
N GLY A 172 12.34 -7.34 7.29
CA GLY A 172 12.10 -7.44 8.74
C GLY A 172 12.96 -6.50 9.61
N THR A 173 14.15 -6.08 9.15
CA THR A 173 15.01 -5.15 9.90
C THR A 173 14.41 -3.76 10.03
N TYR A 174 13.75 -3.29 8.97
CA TYR A 174 13.19 -1.95 8.93
C TYR A 174 12.10 -1.69 9.99
N CYS A 175 11.21 -2.67 10.20
CA CYS A 175 10.13 -2.55 11.17
C CYS A 175 10.64 -2.54 12.63
N LYS A 176 11.75 -3.22 12.92
CA LYS A 176 12.31 -3.32 14.28
C LYS A 176 13.00 -2.04 14.73
N ASP A 177 13.58 -1.29 13.80
CA ASP A 177 14.31 -0.06 14.12
C ASP A 177 13.37 1.11 14.47
N MET A 178 12.14 1.10 13.96
CA MET A 178 11.12 2.14 14.24
C MET A 178 10.41 2.00 15.59
N ALA A 179 10.50 0.86 16.26
CA ALA A 179 9.86 0.63 17.54
C ALA A 179 10.60 1.28 18.73
N SER A 180 11.77 1.91 18.50
CA SER A 180 12.54 2.52 19.58
C SER A 180 11.79 3.71 20.21
N SER A 181 11.70 3.72 21.55
CA SER A 181 11.03 4.80 22.28
C SER A 181 11.84 6.09 22.16
N VAL A 182 11.29 7.09 21.45
CA VAL A 182 11.89 8.42 21.39
C VAL A 182 11.61 9.16 22.70
N TYR A 183 12.66 9.48 23.45
CA TYR A 183 12.55 10.33 24.64
C TYR A 183 12.35 11.79 24.21
N ARG A 184 11.24 12.40 24.64
CA ARG A 184 10.96 13.84 24.46
C ARG A 184 11.43 14.62 25.70
N PRO A 185 12.37 15.58 25.56
CA PRO A 185 12.88 16.33 26.72
C PRO A 185 11.84 17.20 27.43
N HIS A 186 10.78 17.58 26.71
CA HIS A 186 9.71 18.43 27.23
C HIS A 186 8.38 17.69 27.19
N SER A 187 7.58 17.82 28.25
CA SER A 187 6.26 17.20 28.37
C SER A 187 5.33 18.10 29.16
N VAL A 188 4.08 18.18 28.72
CA VAL A 188 2.98 18.91 29.39
C VAL A 188 1.73 18.05 29.40
N THR A 189 0.85 18.26 30.38
CA THR A 189 -0.46 17.61 30.38
C THR A 189 -1.55 18.52 29.80
N ILE A 190 -2.55 17.92 29.14
CA ILE A 190 -3.66 18.66 28.51
C ILE A 190 -4.45 19.54 29.51
N THR A 191 -4.46 19.18 30.81
CA THR A 191 -5.14 19.97 31.85
C THR A 191 -4.46 21.31 32.13
N GLU A 192 -3.17 21.46 31.82
CA GLU A 192 -2.45 22.75 31.93
C GLU A 192 -3.01 23.81 30.95
N PHE A 193 -3.73 23.35 29.92
CA PHE A 193 -4.35 24.21 28.90
C PHE A 193 -5.87 24.37 29.10
N GLY A 194 -6.36 24.07 30.31
CA GLY A 194 -7.75 24.27 30.70
C GLY A 194 -8.71 23.17 30.21
N ALA A 195 -8.20 22.02 29.76
CA ALA A 195 -9.05 20.90 29.41
C ALA A 195 -9.72 20.28 30.64
N VAL A 196 -10.96 19.82 30.47
CA VAL A 196 -11.77 19.16 31.50
C VAL A 196 -12.15 17.76 31.01
N GLY A 197 -11.76 16.74 31.75
CA GLY A 197 -11.93 15.32 31.42
C GLY A 197 -13.29 14.74 31.82
N ASP A 198 -14.38 15.50 31.70
CA ASP A 198 -15.74 15.12 32.13
C ASP A 198 -16.58 14.42 31.04
N GLY A 199 -16.08 14.35 29.81
CA GLY A 199 -16.76 13.80 28.64
C GLY A 199 -17.86 14.70 28.05
N VAL A 200 -17.95 15.95 28.48
CA VAL A 200 -18.98 16.92 28.07
C VAL A 200 -18.36 18.24 27.62
N THR A 201 -17.32 18.71 28.29
CA THR A 201 -16.61 19.94 27.95
C THR A 201 -15.86 19.76 26.64
N LEU A 202 -16.11 20.65 25.67
CA LEU A 202 -15.41 20.63 24.38
C LEU A 202 -13.98 21.16 24.53
N ASN A 203 -13.01 20.25 24.44
CA ASN A 203 -11.59 20.50 24.71
C ASN A 203 -10.78 20.88 23.46
N THR A 204 -11.41 21.10 22.30
CA THR A 204 -10.73 21.36 21.02
C THR A 204 -9.70 22.49 21.13
N LYS A 205 -10.06 23.59 21.80
CA LYS A 205 -9.15 24.73 22.02
C LYS A 205 -7.99 24.38 22.96
N ALA A 206 -8.22 23.54 23.97
CA ALA A 206 -7.16 23.13 24.87
C ALA A 206 -6.12 22.26 24.13
N PHE A 207 -6.57 21.33 23.27
CA PHE A 207 -5.67 20.55 22.39
C PHE A 207 -4.89 21.46 21.44
N GLN A 208 -5.58 22.38 20.76
CA GLN A 208 -4.94 23.32 19.83
C GLN A 208 -3.90 24.21 20.53
N ASN A 209 -4.23 24.75 21.72
CA ASN A 209 -3.31 25.59 22.49
C ASN A 209 -2.10 24.80 23.00
N ALA A 210 -2.31 23.57 23.48
CA ALA A 210 -1.23 22.70 23.93
C ALA A 210 -0.26 22.38 22.79
N ILE A 211 -0.79 21.98 21.63
CA ILE A 211 0.02 21.67 20.44
C ILE A 211 0.76 22.91 19.94
N PHE A 212 0.09 24.07 19.89
CA PHE A 212 0.73 25.33 19.51
C PHE A 212 1.91 25.67 20.43
N TYR A 213 1.75 25.52 21.74
CA TYR A 213 2.82 25.72 22.71
C TYR A 213 3.97 24.73 22.50
N LEU A 214 3.67 23.45 22.32
CA LEU A 214 4.66 22.39 22.14
C LEU A 214 5.47 22.54 20.86
N ASN A 215 4.94 23.23 19.85
CA ASN A 215 5.69 23.55 18.62
C ASN A 215 6.96 24.36 18.86
N SER A 216 7.03 25.11 19.97
CA SER A 216 8.24 25.86 20.36
C SER A 216 9.42 24.99 20.82
N PHE A 217 9.22 23.66 20.86
CA PHE A 217 10.22 22.65 21.21
C PHE A 217 10.57 21.71 20.06
N ALA A 218 10.00 21.92 18.86
CA ALA A 218 10.24 21.06 17.70
C ALA A 218 11.75 20.97 17.34
N ASP A 219 12.48 22.08 17.45
CA ASP A 219 13.94 22.17 17.22
C ASP A 219 14.80 21.74 18.43
N LYS A 220 14.17 21.36 19.55
CA LYS A 220 14.83 21.00 20.82
C LYS A 220 14.66 19.53 21.19
N GLY A 221 14.46 18.67 20.18
CA GLY A 221 14.21 17.23 20.36
C GLY A 221 12.73 16.87 20.46
N GLY A 222 11.83 17.83 20.21
CA GLY A 222 10.39 17.62 20.26
C GLY A 222 9.82 17.64 21.67
N ALA A 223 8.52 17.39 21.75
CA ALA A 223 7.80 17.41 23.02
C ALA A 223 6.69 16.37 23.08
N GLN A 224 6.22 16.10 24.29
CA GLN A 224 5.11 15.21 24.57
C GLN A 224 3.88 15.98 25.06
N LEU A 225 2.73 15.64 24.50
CA LEU A 225 1.42 15.99 25.05
C LEU A 225 0.85 14.77 25.78
N PHE A 226 0.72 14.87 27.09
CA PHE A 226 0.17 13.80 27.93
C PHE A 226 -1.32 14.04 28.22
N VAL A 227 -2.15 13.04 27.90
CA VAL A 227 -3.59 13.02 28.16
C VAL A 227 -3.85 12.03 29.32
N PRO A 228 -4.16 12.53 30.53
CA PRO A 228 -4.35 11.69 31.70
C PRO A 228 -5.69 10.95 31.66
N ALA A 229 -5.89 10.02 32.60
CA ALA A 229 -7.18 9.36 32.80
C ALA A 229 -8.34 10.37 32.87
N GLY A 230 -9.43 10.10 32.16
CA GLY A 230 -10.53 11.03 31.98
C GLY A 230 -11.15 10.94 30.60
N ARG A 231 -12.25 11.66 30.39
CA ARG A 231 -13.02 11.65 29.13
C ARG A 231 -12.93 13.02 28.47
N TRP A 232 -12.29 13.10 27.32
CA TRP A 232 -11.85 14.35 26.69
C TRP A 232 -12.62 14.55 25.38
N LEU A 233 -13.82 15.13 25.47
CA LEU A 233 -14.61 15.48 24.27
C LEU A 233 -13.87 16.54 23.46
N THR A 234 -13.73 16.33 22.15
CA THR A 234 -13.04 17.27 21.26
C THR A 234 -13.56 17.15 19.82
N GLY A 235 -13.52 18.27 19.11
CA GLY A 235 -13.55 18.29 17.66
C GLY A 235 -12.20 17.88 17.07
N SER A 236 -12.07 18.05 15.76
CA SER A 236 -10.82 17.78 15.05
C SER A 236 -9.68 18.70 15.51
N PHE A 237 -8.49 18.13 15.68
CA PHE A 237 -7.26 18.89 15.93
C PHE A 237 -6.08 18.33 15.13
N SER A 238 -5.15 19.22 14.80
CA SER A 238 -3.99 18.91 13.95
C SER A 238 -2.73 18.75 14.79
N LEU A 239 -1.95 17.69 14.54
CA LEU A 239 -0.64 17.44 15.12
C LEU A 239 0.45 18.27 14.42
N ILE A 240 1.65 18.26 15.01
CA ILE A 240 2.88 18.89 14.50
C ILE A 240 4.02 17.86 14.46
N SER A 241 5.11 18.18 13.76
CA SER A 241 6.34 17.37 13.77
C SER A 241 6.97 17.30 15.16
N HIS A 242 7.73 16.23 15.42
CA HIS A 242 8.44 16.00 16.68
C HIS A 242 7.53 15.96 17.91
N LEU A 243 6.29 15.50 17.73
CA LEU A 243 5.30 15.41 18.80
C LEU A 243 5.07 13.95 19.20
N THR A 244 5.02 13.70 20.52
CA THR A 244 4.45 12.48 21.08
C THR A 244 3.12 12.80 21.75
N LEU A 245 2.01 12.33 21.19
CA LEU A 245 0.71 12.30 21.86
C LEU A 245 0.61 11.01 22.68
N SER A 246 0.56 11.11 24.00
CA SER A 246 0.54 9.95 24.91
C SER A 246 -0.74 9.92 25.74
N LEU A 247 -1.52 8.84 25.64
CA LEU A 247 -2.75 8.65 26.42
C LEU A 247 -2.49 7.69 27.59
N ASP A 248 -2.86 8.12 28.79
CA ASP A 248 -2.77 7.26 29.97
C ASP A 248 -3.80 6.12 29.91
N LYS A 249 -3.62 5.16 30.81
CA LYS A 249 -4.64 4.16 31.10
C LYS A 249 -5.94 4.87 31.50
N ASP A 250 -7.05 4.41 30.94
CA ASP A 250 -8.39 4.96 31.19
C ASP A 250 -8.59 6.42 30.71
N ALA A 251 -7.66 6.96 29.90
CA ALA A 251 -7.89 8.17 29.11
C ALA A 251 -8.75 7.83 27.87
N GLU A 252 -9.75 8.65 27.58
CA GLU A 252 -10.64 8.50 26.43
C GLU A 252 -10.75 9.83 25.69
N ILE A 253 -10.14 9.95 24.51
CA ILE A 253 -10.41 11.06 23.58
C ILE A 253 -11.71 10.74 22.86
N ILE A 254 -12.69 11.63 22.91
CA ILE A 254 -14.04 11.41 22.37
C ILE A 254 -14.30 12.41 21.26
N GLY A 255 -14.63 11.93 20.06
CA GLY A 255 -15.02 12.77 18.93
C GLY A 255 -16.36 13.46 19.16
N SER A 256 -16.44 14.75 18.87
CA SER A 256 -17.69 15.51 18.97
C SER A 256 -18.77 14.95 18.03
N PRO A 257 -20.04 14.80 18.50
CA PRO A 257 -21.14 14.41 17.64
C PRO A 257 -21.61 15.56 16.72
N ASP A 258 -21.15 16.79 16.95
CA ASP A 258 -21.50 17.93 16.09
C ASP A 258 -20.56 17.99 14.88
N SER A 259 -21.10 17.80 13.68
CA SER A 259 -20.32 17.85 12.42
C SER A 259 -19.59 19.18 12.18
N SER A 260 -20.02 20.28 12.82
CA SER A 260 -19.37 21.60 12.70
C SER A 260 -18.03 21.67 13.43
N ASP A 261 -17.78 20.76 14.38
CA ASP A 261 -16.48 20.60 15.07
C ASP A 261 -15.44 19.85 14.22
N TRP A 262 -15.79 19.44 13.00
CA TRP A 262 -14.96 18.72 12.05
C TRP A 262 -14.79 19.56 10.79
N PRO A 263 -13.68 20.32 10.64
CA PRO A 263 -13.47 21.21 9.52
C PRO A 263 -13.65 20.51 8.17
N VAL A 264 -14.18 21.23 7.18
CA VAL A 264 -14.38 20.69 5.84
C VAL A 264 -13.17 21.05 4.97
N ILE A 265 -12.42 20.03 4.54
CA ILE A 265 -11.20 20.14 3.77
C ILE A 265 -11.37 19.55 2.36
N ASP A 266 -10.43 19.89 1.48
CA ASP A 266 -10.42 19.38 0.12
C ASP A 266 -10.22 17.84 0.10
N PRO A 267 -10.75 17.16 -0.92
CA PRO A 267 -10.56 15.73 -1.06
C PRO A 267 -9.08 15.37 -1.28
N LEU A 268 -8.75 14.09 -1.11
CA LEU A 268 -7.44 13.58 -1.45
C LEU A 268 -7.18 13.78 -2.95
N PRO A 269 -6.01 14.32 -3.35
CA PRO A 269 -5.71 14.55 -4.77
C PRO A 269 -5.74 13.25 -5.58
N SER A 270 -5.36 12.11 -4.98
CA SER A 270 -5.44 10.79 -5.64
C SER A 270 -6.86 10.21 -5.74
N TYR A 271 -7.88 10.90 -5.22
CA TYR A 271 -9.30 10.48 -5.28
C TYR A 271 -10.17 11.45 -6.08
N GLY A 272 -9.74 12.71 -6.23
CA GLY A 272 -10.47 13.76 -6.97
C GLY A 272 -11.72 14.31 -6.29
N ARG A 273 -12.32 13.56 -5.36
CA ARG A 273 -13.53 13.90 -4.61
C ARG A 273 -13.59 13.14 -3.29
N GLY A 274 -14.55 13.50 -2.44
CA GLY A 274 -14.92 12.69 -1.28
C GLY A 274 -15.31 11.26 -1.69
N ARG A 275 -14.89 10.29 -0.86
CA ARG A 275 -15.07 8.86 -1.12
C ARG A 275 -16.54 8.44 -1.20
N GLU A 276 -17.39 9.10 -0.43
CA GLU A 276 -18.82 8.79 -0.34
C GLU A 276 -19.67 9.80 -1.12
N LEU A 277 -19.26 11.06 -1.11
CA LEU A 277 -20.01 12.18 -1.67
C LEU A 277 -19.14 13.05 -2.58
N PRO A 278 -19.71 13.65 -3.64
CA PRO A 278 -18.95 14.57 -4.48
C PRO A 278 -18.45 15.77 -3.67
N GLY A 279 -17.27 16.27 -4.03
CA GLY A 279 -16.72 17.48 -3.41
C GLY A 279 -15.84 17.20 -2.19
N LYS A 280 -16.01 18.03 -1.16
CA LYS A 280 -15.15 18.09 0.04
C LYS A 280 -15.44 16.97 1.05
N ARG A 281 -14.61 16.88 2.08
CA ARG A 281 -14.70 15.89 3.17
C ARG A 281 -14.47 16.54 4.53
N HIS A 282 -14.97 15.93 5.60
CA HIS A 282 -14.57 16.33 6.96
C HIS A 282 -13.13 15.90 7.25
N GLN A 283 -12.39 16.76 7.95
CA GLN A 283 -11.07 16.47 8.51
C GLN A 283 -11.21 15.45 9.65
N SER A 284 -10.26 14.51 9.75
CA SER A 284 -10.24 13.45 10.76
C SER A 284 -10.11 13.97 12.20
N LEU A 285 -10.47 13.16 13.20
CA LEU A 285 -10.45 13.59 14.61
C LEU A 285 -9.04 14.01 15.03
N ILE A 286 -8.08 13.11 14.77
CA ILE A 286 -6.66 13.39 14.89
C ILE A 286 -6.12 13.48 13.47
N PHE A 287 -5.67 14.68 13.09
CA PHE A 287 -5.20 14.98 11.75
C PHE A 287 -3.74 15.43 11.77
N GLY A 288 -3.02 15.24 10.67
CA GLY A 288 -1.68 15.78 10.49
C GLY A 288 -1.29 15.77 9.01
N SER A 289 -0.53 16.76 8.57
CA SER A 289 -0.06 16.82 7.18
C SER A 289 1.34 17.40 7.10
N ASN A 290 2.22 16.79 6.29
CA ASN A 290 3.63 17.17 6.13
C ASN A 290 4.42 17.10 7.45
N LEU A 291 4.20 16.05 8.23
CA LEU A 291 4.85 15.88 9.53
C LEU A 291 6.07 14.96 9.46
N THR A 292 7.01 15.17 10.37
CA THR A 292 8.16 14.27 10.60
C THR A 292 8.18 13.89 12.06
N ASP A 293 8.48 12.63 12.37
CA ASP A 293 8.71 12.14 13.73
C ASP A 293 7.50 12.39 14.65
N VAL A 294 6.41 11.66 14.37
CA VAL A 294 5.14 11.77 15.09
C VAL A 294 4.80 10.45 15.74
N ILE A 295 4.54 10.49 17.05
CA ILE A 295 4.22 9.31 17.85
C ILE A 295 2.86 9.50 18.49
N ILE A 296 1.94 8.57 18.26
CA ILE A 296 0.64 8.47 18.93
C ILE A 296 0.64 7.17 19.73
N THR A 297 0.78 7.27 21.05
CA THR A 297 0.98 6.10 21.91
C THR A 297 0.27 6.23 23.25
N GLY A 298 0.44 5.26 24.14
CA GLY A 298 -0.14 5.33 25.47
C GLY A 298 -0.03 4.04 26.28
N ALA A 299 -0.68 4.05 27.44
CA ALA A 299 -0.88 2.88 28.30
C ALA A 299 -2.26 2.24 28.03
N ASN A 300 -2.54 1.96 26.76
CA ASN A 300 -3.83 1.47 26.26
C ASN A 300 -5.01 2.44 26.50
N GLY A 301 -4.76 3.74 26.35
CA GLY A 301 -5.81 4.75 26.26
C GLY A 301 -6.70 4.55 25.03
N THR A 302 -7.88 5.18 25.04
CA THR A 302 -8.92 5.03 24.00
C THR A 302 -9.09 6.30 23.17
N ILE A 303 -9.28 6.14 21.87
CA ILE A 303 -9.76 7.17 20.94
C ILE A 303 -11.09 6.68 20.38
N ASP A 304 -12.21 7.29 20.81
CA ASP A 304 -13.57 6.94 20.40
C ASP A 304 -14.13 8.02 19.47
N GLY A 305 -14.44 7.66 18.23
CA GLY A 305 -14.96 8.58 17.22
C GLY A 305 -16.45 8.88 17.31
N GLN A 306 -17.19 8.23 18.22
CA GLN A 306 -18.66 8.33 18.33
C GLN A 306 -19.40 8.13 16.99
N GLY A 307 -18.94 7.17 16.19
CA GLY A 307 -19.37 6.96 14.81
C GLY A 307 -20.86 6.73 14.58
N ALA A 308 -21.64 6.34 15.60
CA ALA A 308 -23.06 6.01 15.46
C ALA A 308 -23.88 7.09 14.74
N ILE A 309 -23.69 8.37 15.11
CA ILE A 309 -24.41 9.48 14.48
C ILE A 309 -24.04 9.63 12.99
N TRP A 310 -22.77 9.41 12.66
CA TRP A 310 -22.27 9.48 11.29
C TRP A 310 -22.80 8.33 10.44
N TRP A 311 -22.89 7.13 11.01
CA TRP A 311 -23.47 5.95 10.36
C TRP A 311 -24.97 6.14 10.11
N ASP A 312 -25.70 6.73 11.06
CA ASP A 312 -27.11 7.08 10.88
C ASP A 312 -27.28 8.09 9.74
N TRP A 313 -26.45 9.14 9.68
CA TRP A 313 -26.49 10.09 8.56
C TRP A 313 -26.16 9.45 7.22
N PHE A 314 -25.20 8.51 7.19
CA PHE A 314 -24.85 7.75 5.99
C PHE A 314 -26.02 6.89 5.52
N HIS A 315 -26.60 6.07 6.39
CA HIS A 315 -27.73 5.20 6.06
C HIS A 315 -28.97 5.99 5.63
N ASN A 316 -29.22 7.14 6.26
CA ASN A 316 -30.32 8.03 5.93
C ASN A 316 -30.03 8.96 4.73
N LYS A 317 -28.82 8.92 4.17
CA LYS A 317 -28.38 9.76 3.04
C LYS A 317 -28.53 11.27 3.31
N THR A 318 -28.18 11.68 4.52
CA THR A 318 -28.29 13.06 5.02
C THR A 318 -26.94 13.75 5.25
N LEU A 319 -25.84 13.08 4.91
CA LEU A 319 -24.50 13.66 4.93
C LEU A 319 -24.39 14.82 3.93
N ASN A 320 -23.77 15.91 4.36
CA ASN A 320 -23.42 17.04 3.48
C ASN A 320 -22.05 16.84 2.80
N TYR A 321 -21.12 16.17 3.49
CA TYR A 321 -19.76 15.89 3.04
C TYR A 321 -19.36 14.46 3.42
N THR A 322 -18.29 13.94 2.81
CA THR A 322 -17.75 12.62 3.17
C THR A 322 -17.33 12.60 4.65
N ARG A 323 -17.63 11.51 5.35
CA ARG A 323 -17.38 11.33 6.80
C ARG A 323 -15.88 11.44 7.13
N PRO A 324 -15.53 11.91 8.34
CA PRO A 324 -14.14 11.98 8.77
C PRO A 324 -13.57 10.60 9.14
N HIS A 325 -12.25 10.42 9.04
CA HIS A 325 -11.58 9.27 9.64
C HIS A 325 -11.32 9.50 11.13
N LEU A 326 -10.90 8.45 11.85
CA LEU A 326 -10.50 8.60 13.24
C LEU A 326 -9.09 9.23 13.35
N VAL A 327 -8.12 8.65 12.66
CA VAL A 327 -6.75 9.17 12.56
C VAL A 327 -6.35 9.24 11.09
N GLU A 328 -5.91 10.41 10.63
CA GLU A 328 -5.35 10.57 9.29
C GLU A 328 -4.06 11.39 9.34
N LEU A 329 -2.99 10.80 8.79
CA LEU A 329 -1.71 11.46 8.62
C LEU A 329 -1.40 11.50 7.13
N MET A 330 -1.18 12.70 6.62
CA MET A 330 -0.93 12.97 5.21
C MET A 330 0.53 13.37 5.02
N TYR A 331 1.17 12.93 3.94
CA TYR A 331 2.50 13.42 3.53
C TYR A 331 3.57 13.34 4.64
N SER A 332 3.47 12.38 5.55
CA SER A 332 4.28 12.36 6.77
C SER A 332 5.36 11.28 6.74
N THR A 333 6.42 11.47 7.50
CA THR A 333 7.50 10.49 7.67
C THR A 333 7.80 10.23 9.14
N ASP A 334 8.28 9.03 9.46
CA ASP A 334 8.58 8.58 10.82
C ASP A 334 7.36 8.66 11.74
N VAL A 335 6.33 7.88 11.40
CA VAL A 335 5.05 7.82 12.09
C VAL A 335 4.97 6.54 12.92
N VAL A 336 4.69 6.67 14.22
CA VAL A 336 4.45 5.53 15.11
C VAL A 336 3.08 5.66 15.76
N ILE A 337 2.23 4.65 15.60
CA ILE A 337 0.95 4.52 16.28
C ILE A 337 0.97 3.20 17.08
N SER A 338 0.89 3.26 18.41
CA SER A 338 1.06 2.04 19.20
C SER A 338 0.37 2.03 20.56
N ASN A 339 0.07 0.83 21.09
CA ASN A 339 -0.41 0.63 22.46
C ASN A 339 -1.69 1.41 22.80
N LEU A 340 -2.68 1.39 21.89
CA LEU A 340 -3.91 2.16 22.00
C LEU A 340 -5.14 1.36 21.56
N THR A 341 -6.30 1.78 22.05
CA THR A 341 -7.61 1.30 21.60
C THR A 341 -8.31 2.37 20.76
N PHE A 342 -8.81 1.99 19.59
CA PHE A 342 -9.60 2.82 18.69
C PHE A 342 -11.03 2.30 18.66
N LYS A 343 -12.00 3.19 18.82
CA LYS A 343 -13.42 2.84 18.90
C LYS A 343 -14.27 3.66 17.95
N ASN A 344 -15.29 2.99 17.39
CA ASN A 344 -16.43 3.62 16.72
C ASN A 344 -16.01 4.73 15.74
N SER A 345 -15.07 4.45 14.83
CA SER A 345 -14.70 5.44 13.82
C SER A 345 -15.92 5.85 12.98
N PRO A 346 -16.10 7.16 12.67
CA PRO A 346 -17.14 7.61 11.75
C PRO A 346 -17.02 6.97 10.37
N PHE A 347 -15.80 6.69 9.91
CA PHE A 347 -15.44 6.08 8.62
C PHE A 347 -14.20 5.18 8.84
N TRP A 348 -13.14 5.27 8.03
CA TRP A 348 -11.90 4.50 8.26
C TRP A 348 -11.22 4.87 9.59
N ASN A 349 -10.52 3.93 10.21
CA ASN A 349 -9.90 4.14 11.52
C ASN A 349 -8.52 4.79 11.40
N ILE A 350 -7.50 4.06 10.93
CA ILE A 350 -6.11 4.54 10.86
C ILE A 350 -5.70 4.68 9.39
N HIS A 351 -5.59 5.92 8.91
CA HIS A 351 -5.36 6.24 7.50
C HIS A 351 -4.04 7.00 7.29
N PRO A 352 -2.89 6.30 7.22
CA PRO A 352 -1.63 6.88 6.77
C PRO A 352 -1.63 6.98 5.23
N VAL A 353 -1.84 8.19 4.74
CA VAL A 353 -1.92 8.47 3.30
C VAL A 353 -0.72 9.30 2.84
N TYR A 354 -0.08 8.89 1.76
CA TYR A 354 1.13 9.56 1.25
C TYR A 354 2.27 9.60 2.27
N CYS A 355 2.32 8.64 3.18
CA CYS A 355 3.32 8.58 4.24
C CYS A 355 4.51 7.72 3.82
N SER A 356 5.59 7.86 4.58
CA SER A 356 6.72 6.95 4.54
C SER A 356 7.12 6.60 5.96
N GLN A 357 7.66 5.41 6.19
CA GLN A 357 8.12 5.05 7.54
C GLN A 357 7.02 5.08 8.58
N VAL A 358 6.09 4.16 8.43
CA VAL A 358 4.91 4.05 9.30
C VAL A 358 4.97 2.75 10.06
N LEU A 359 4.85 2.82 11.38
CA LEU A 359 4.69 1.68 12.28
C LEU A 359 3.34 1.78 12.99
N VAL A 360 2.49 0.79 12.82
CA VAL A 360 1.27 0.60 13.60
C VAL A 360 1.36 -0.71 14.36
N GLN A 361 1.44 -0.67 15.69
CA GLN A 361 1.67 -1.90 16.47
C GLN A 361 0.90 -1.95 17.79
N HIS A 362 0.49 -3.15 18.23
CA HIS A 362 -0.17 -3.34 19.53
C HIS A 362 -1.42 -2.47 19.69
N VAL A 363 -2.24 -2.36 18.63
CA VAL A 363 -3.49 -1.59 18.67
C VAL A 363 -4.72 -2.51 18.66
N THR A 364 -5.78 -2.05 19.33
CA THR A 364 -7.09 -2.70 19.32
C THR A 364 -8.08 -1.78 18.60
N ILE A 365 -8.74 -2.24 17.55
CA ILE A 365 -9.75 -1.48 16.81
C ILE A 365 -11.12 -2.15 16.98
N LEU A 366 -12.12 -1.40 17.46
CA LEU A 366 -13.44 -1.91 17.81
C LEU A 366 -14.56 -1.02 17.24
N ALA A 367 -15.42 -1.61 16.42
CA ALA A 367 -16.68 -1.01 16.01
C ALA A 367 -17.75 -2.12 15.90
N PRO A 368 -19.05 -1.79 16.02
CA PRO A 368 -20.12 -2.74 15.75
C PRO A 368 -19.97 -3.38 14.37
N LEU A 369 -20.19 -4.68 14.23
CA LEU A 369 -20.01 -5.38 12.94
C LEU A 369 -20.93 -4.87 11.81
N ASN A 370 -21.94 -4.06 12.11
CA ASN A 370 -22.80 -3.41 11.11
C ASN A 370 -22.37 -1.96 10.78
N SER A 371 -21.26 -1.45 11.33
CA SER A 371 -20.81 -0.09 11.06
C SER A 371 -20.25 0.06 9.63
N PRO A 372 -20.80 0.98 8.82
CA PRO A 372 -20.42 1.10 7.40
C PRO A 372 -19.03 1.71 7.23
N ASN A 373 -18.18 1.06 6.43
CA ASN A 373 -16.87 1.57 5.99
C ASN A 373 -15.94 1.92 7.14
N THR A 374 -15.86 1.00 8.11
CA THR A 374 -15.03 1.16 9.31
C THR A 374 -13.72 0.42 9.20
N ASP A 375 -13.09 0.48 8.03
CA ASP A 375 -11.79 -0.13 7.70
C ASP A 375 -10.78 0.11 8.83
N GLY A 376 -10.00 -0.91 9.18
CA GLY A 376 -9.14 -0.88 10.36
C GLY A 376 -7.85 -0.07 10.15
N ILE A 377 -6.96 -0.58 9.30
CA ILE A 377 -5.71 0.11 8.97
C ILE A 377 -5.57 0.17 7.45
N ASP A 378 -5.40 1.39 6.96
CA ASP A 378 -5.53 1.75 5.54
C ASP A 378 -4.25 2.43 5.01
N PRO A 379 -3.14 1.70 4.76
CA PRO A 379 -2.01 2.29 4.06
C PRO A 379 -2.40 2.69 2.64
N ASP A 380 -2.43 4.00 2.36
CA ASP A 380 -2.84 4.55 1.06
C ASP A 380 -1.72 5.37 0.41
N SER A 381 -1.23 4.93 -0.75
CA SER A 381 -0.09 5.53 -1.44
C SER A 381 1.13 5.77 -0.51
N SER A 382 1.36 4.83 0.41
CA SER A 382 2.36 4.92 1.49
C SER A 382 3.49 3.90 1.31
N THR A 383 4.70 4.25 1.76
CA THR A 383 5.90 3.43 1.52
C THR A 383 6.62 3.05 2.81
N ASN A 384 7.12 1.82 2.90
CA ASN A 384 7.80 1.32 4.09
C ASN A 384 6.85 1.36 5.31
N VAL A 385 5.83 0.49 5.30
CA VAL A 385 4.79 0.42 6.33
C VAL A 385 4.86 -0.92 7.07
N CYS A 386 4.79 -0.87 8.38
CA CYS A 386 4.82 -2.02 9.27
C CYS A 386 3.56 -2.04 10.13
N ILE A 387 2.81 -3.14 10.07
CA ILE A 387 1.61 -3.35 10.89
C ILE A 387 1.79 -4.66 11.66
N ASP A 388 1.80 -4.60 12.99
CA ASP A 388 2.20 -5.74 13.81
C ASP A 388 1.41 -5.88 15.12
N HIS A 389 1.00 -7.09 15.49
CA HIS A 389 0.29 -7.39 16.74
C HIS A 389 -1.00 -6.55 16.93
N CYS A 390 -1.87 -6.51 15.92
CA CYS A 390 -3.12 -5.76 15.98
C CYS A 390 -4.35 -6.67 16.11
N TYR A 391 -5.34 -6.24 16.88
CA TYR A 391 -6.67 -6.84 16.94
C TYR A 391 -7.70 -5.90 16.31
N VAL A 392 -8.43 -6.37 15.31
CA VAL A 392 -9.42 -5.56 14.58
C VAL A 392 -10.76 -6.27 14.55
N ARG A 393 -11.80 -5.60 15.04
CA ARG A 393 -13.19 -6.02 14.94
C ARG A 393 -14.05 -4.85 14.48
N ASN A 394 -14.54 -4.90 13.25
CA ASN A 394 -15.23 -3.78 12.61
C ASN A 394 -16.22 -4.26 11.54
N GLY A 395 -16.90 -3.31 10.89
CA GLY A 395 -17.88 -3.63 9.85
C GLY A 395 -17.29 -3.85 8.45
N ASP A 396 -16.07 -3.39 8.18
CA ASP A 396 -15.44 -3.44 6.85
C ASP A 396 -14.08 -4.19 6.89
N ASP A 397 -13.12 -3.86 6.03
CA ASP A 397 -11.83 -4.57 5.97
C ASP A 397 -11.01 -4.38 7.26
N ALA A 398 -10.37 -5.43 7.76
CA ALA A 398 -9.52 -5.33 8.95
C ALA A 398 -8.22 -4.60 8.62
N ILE A 399 -7.55 -5.02 7.54
CA ILE A 399 -6.40 -4.34 6.93
C ILE A 399 -6.69 -4.20 5.44
N VAL A 400 -6.52 -3.01 4.88
CA VAL A 400 -6.70 -2.78 3.45
C VAL A 400 -5.64 -1.86 2.88
N ILE A 401 -4.99 -2.29 1.80
CA ILE A 401 -3.97 -1.47 1.14
C ILE A 401 -4.60 -0.77 -0.06
N LYS A 402 -4.40 0.54 -0.16
CA LYS A 402 -4.93 1.41 -1.22
C LYS A 402 -3.81 2.24 -1.85
N SER A 403 -4.09 2.88 -2.97
CA SER A 403 -3.17 3.79 -3.66
C SER A 403 -3.92 4.72 -4.63
N GLY A 404 -5.00 5.36 -4.20
CA GLY A 404 -5.80 6.25 -5.06
C GLY A 404 -6.76 5.58 -6.04
N TRP A 405 -7.61 6.40 -6.67
CA TRP A 405 -8.83 5.97 -7.37
C TRP A 405 -8.88 6.49 -8.82
N ASP A 406 -8.94 5.55 -9.76
CA ASP A 406 -9.02 5.75 -11.22
C ASP A 406 -7.98 6.78 -11.73
N GLU A 407 -8.34 7.69 -12.63
CA GLU A 407 -7.44 8.67 -13.25
C GLU A 407 -6.80 9.59 -12.23
N TYR A 408 -7.48 9.86 -11.12
CA TYR A 408 -6.91 10.65 -10.04
C TYR A 408 -5.74 9.88 -9.40
N GLY A 409 -5.89 8.58 -9.16
CA GLY A 409 -4.80 7.74 -8.67
C GLY A 409 -3.70 7.51 -9.71
N ILE A 410 -4.08 7.28 -10.98
CA ILE A 410 -3.14 7.10 -12.10
C ILE A 410 -2.29 8.37 -12.30
N SER A 411 -2.92 9.54 -12.34
CA SER A 411 -2.23 10.82 -12.54
C SER A 411 -1.39 11.24 -11.33
N PHE A 412 -1.86 10.92 -10.12
CA PHE A 412 -1.08 11.15 -8.90
C PHE A 412 0.14 10.23 -8.81
N ALA A 413 0.07 9.04 -9.43
CA ALA A 413 1.19 8.15 -9.70
C ALA A 413 2.04 7.78 -8.47
N ARG A 414 1.39 7.60 -7.31
CA ARG A 414 2.05 7.24 -6.06
C ARG A 414 1.58 5.87 -5.56
N PRO A 415 2.44 4.84 -5.57
CA PRO A 415 2.06 3.51 -5.14
C PRO A 415 2.07 3.37 -3.61
N SER A 416 1.38 2.34 -3.13
CA SER A 416 1.64 1.74 -1.83
C SER A 416 2.65 0.61 -1.98
N THR A 417 3.80 0.70 -1.30
CA THR A 417 4.87 -0.29 -1.49
C THR A 417 5.76 -0.53 -0.30
N ASN A 418 6.38 -1.71 -0.25
CA ASN A 418 7.20 -2.18 0.87
C ASN A 418 6.39 -2.19 2.18
N ILE A 419 5.42 -3.10 2.26
CA ILE A 419 4.48 -3.20 3.38
C ILE A 419 4.63 -4.57 4.04
N SER A 420 4.90 -4.59 5.34
CA SER A 420 4.96 -5.79 6.18
C SER A 420 3.79 -5.80 7.15
N ILE A 421 3.02 -6.89 7.15
CA ILE A 421 1.87 -7.10 8.02
C ILE A 421 2.10 -8.41 8.79
N SER A 422 2.05 -8.37 10.11
CA SER A 422 2.25 -9.56 10.93
C SER A 422 1.36 -9.63 12.16
N ASN A 423 1.02 -10.85 12.60
CA ASN A 423 0.34 -11.10 13.86
C ASN A 423 -0.99 -10.33 13.99
N ILE A 424 -1.86 -10.45 12.99
CA ILE A 424 -3.15 -9.76 12.96
C ILE A 424 -4.27 -10.72 13.34
N THR A 425 -5.16 -10.30 14.22
CA THR A 425 -6.45 -10.96 14.44
C THR A 425 -7.58 -10.08 13.91
N GLY A 426 -8.39 -10.59 12.98
CA GLY A 426 -9.46 -9.84 12.30
C GLY A 426 -10.83 -10.51 12.37
N GLU A 427 -11.87 -9.74 12.71
CA GLU A 427 -13.29 -10.14 12.69
C GLU A 427 -14.11 -9.09 11.93
N THR A 428 -14.68 -9.45 10.77
CA THR A 428 -15.31 -8.47 9.85
C THR A 428 -16.60 -8.98 9.21
N ARG A 429 -17.64 -8.14 9.10
CA ARG A 429 -18.92 -8.58 8.48
C ARG A 429 -19.09 -8.19 7.01
N GLY A 430 -18.64 -7.01 6.60
CA GLY A 430 -18.76 -6.53 5.21
C GLY A 430 -17.46 -6.64 4.40
N GLY A 431 -16.32 -6.65 5.09
CA GLY A 431 -14.99 -6.64 4.49
C GLY A 431 -14.28 -7.98 4.47
N ALA A 432 -12.96 -7.91 4.58
CA ALA A 432 -12.03 -9.02 4.60
C ALA A 432 -11.05 -8.93 5.78
N GLY A 433 -10.44 -10.05 6.16
CA GLY A 433 -9.31 -10.04 7.10
C GLY A 433 -8.09 -9.28 6.55
N ILE A 434 -7.83 -9.44 5.24
CA ILE A 434 -6.87 -8.61 4.50
C ILE A 434 -7.40 -8.32 3.10
N ALA A 435 -7.32 -7.07 2.67
CA ALA A 435 -7.78 -6.61 1.38
C ALA A 435 -6.76 -5.77 0.61
N PHE A 436 -6.87 -5.80 -0.71
CA PHE A 436 -6.12 -4.96 -1.64
C PHE A 436 -7.12 -4.22 -2.53
N GLY A 437 -7.08 -2.89 -2.50
CA GLY A 437 -8.00 -2.02 -3.23
C GLY A 437 -9.34 -1.74 -2.51
N SER A 438 -10.39 -1.30 -3.21
CA SER A 438 -10.48 -1.24 -4.67
C SER A 438 -9.72 -0.07 -5.30
N GLU A 439 -9.36 0.93 -4.49
CA GLU A 439 -8.63 2.12 -4.89
C GLU A 439 -7.15 1.76 -5.01
N MET A 440 -6.73 1.18 -6.14
CA MET A 440 -5.37 0.64 -6.36
C MET A 440 -4.65 1.27 -7.57
N SER A 441 -5.09 2.44 -7.99
CA SER A 441 -4.77 3.04 -9.29
C SER A 441 -3.34 3.57 -9.41
N GLY A 442 -2.76 4.04 -8.31
CA GLY A 442 -1.34 4.38 -8.19
C GLY A 442 -0.40 3.16 -8.10
N GLY A 443 -0.96 1.96 -7.88
CA GLY A 443 -0.23 0.70 -7.76
C GLY A 443 -0.01 0.24 -6.32
N ILE A 444 -0.08 -1.08 -6.10
CA ILE A 444 0.25 -1.76 -4.85
C ILE A 444 1.31 -2.81 -5.14
N SER A 445 2.45 -2.78 -4.43
CA SER A 445 3.50 -3.78 -4.63
C SER A 445 4.42 -4.04 -3.46
N GLU A 446 5.10 -5.18 -3.44
CA GLU A 446 6.03 -5.57 -2.38
C GLU A 446 5.33 -5.62 -1.01
N VAL A 447 4.32 -6.50 -0.92
CA VAL A 447 3.54 -6.70 0.30
C VAL A 447 3.79 -8.08 0.85
N ARG A 448 4.15 -8.16 2.13
CA ARG A 448 4.30 -9.42 2.88
C ARG A 448 3.34 -9.42 4.07
N ALA A 449 2.48 -10.42 4.14
CA ALA A 449 1.51 -10.58 5.23
C ALA A 449 1.63 -11.98 5.85
N GLU A 450 1.94 -12.09 7.14
CA GLU A 450 2.22 -13.36 7.80
C GLU A 450 1.54 -13.48 9.17
N GLY A 451 1.13 -14.68 9.58
CA GLY A 451 0.53 -14.88 10.91
C GLY A 451 -0.81 -14.16 11.05
N LEU A 452 -1.74 -14.43 10.13
CA LEU A 452 -3.08 -13.85 10.14
C LEU A 452 -4.08 -14.84 10.77
N ARG A 453 -4.87 -14.36 11.74
CA ARG A 453 -6.00 -15.10 12.33
C ARG A 453 -7.31 -14.39 11.99
N ILE A 454 -8.12 -14.99 11.14
CA ILE A 454 -9.36 -14.39 10.65
C ILE A 454 -10.54 -15.22 11.18
N VAL A 455 -11.45 -14.59 11.92
CA VAL A 455 -12.52 -15.28 12.64
C VAL A 455 -13.88 -14.64 12.40
N ASN A 456 -14.92 -15.44 12.22
CA ASN A 456 -16.31 -14.99 12.03
C ASN A 456 -16.47 -13.93 10.91
N SER A 457 -15.68 -14.07 9.84
CA SER A 457 -15.56 -13.02 8.82
C SER A 457 -16.25 -13.36 7.50
N MET A 458 -16.66 -12.33 6.76
CA MET A 458 -17.22 -12.53 5.43
C MET A 458 -16.16 -13.00 4.43
N HIS A 459 -15.03 -12.29 4.34
CA HIS A 459 -13.93 -12.68 3.48
C HIS A 459 -12.64 -12.89 4.26
N GLY A 460 -11.82 -13.85 3.83
CA GLY A 460 -10.46 -14.04 4.31
C GLY A 460 -9.49 -13.06 3.65
N ILE A 461 -9.00 -13.44 2.47
CA ILE A 461 -8.09 -12.66 1.62
C ILE A 461 -8.87 -12.11 0.44
N ARG A 462 -8.76 -10.80 0.17
CA ARG A 462 -9.53 -10.14 -0.89
C ARG A 462 -8.70 -9.23 -1.79
N ILE A 463 -8.86 -9.36 -3.11
CA ILE A 463 -8.33 -8.39 -4.09
C ILE A 463 -9.52 -7.81 -4.85
N LYS A 464 -9.63 -6.48 -4.88
CA LYS A 464 -10.75 -5.74 -5.49
C LYS A 464 -10.19 -4.82 -6.57
N THR A 465 -10.70 -4.93 -7.79
CA THR A 465 -10.39 -4.01 -8.89
C THR A 465 -11.53 -3.99 -9.92
N ALA A 466 -11.42 -3.11 -10.93
CA ALA A 466 -12.40 -2.91 -11.99
C ALA A 466 -11.72 -2.36 -13.26
N PRO A 467 -12.31 -2.53 -14.46
CA PRO A 467 -11.91 -1.76 -15.64
C PRO A 467 -11.99 -0.25 -15.34
N GLY A 468 -10.95 0.51 -15.66
CA GLY A 468 -10.84 1.92 -15.26
C GLY A 468 -9.89 2.17 -14.11
N ARG A 469 -9.62 1.17 -13.27
CA ARG A 469 -8.68 1.33 -12.16
C ARG A 469 -7.25 1.53 -12.64
N GLY A 470 -6.86 0.92 -13.76
CA GLY A 470 -5.46 0.85 -14.18
C GLY A 470 -4.55 0.32 -13.06
N GLY A 471 -3.32 0.83 -12.99
CA GLY A 471 -2.39 0.48 -11.91
C GLY A 471 -2.07 -1.02 -11.85
N TYR A 472 -1.71 -1.49 -10.66
CA TYR A 472 -1.33 -2.88 -10.44
C TYR A 472 -1.49 -3.32 -9.00
N VAL A 473 -1.69 -4.62 -8.78
CA VAL A 473 -1.40 -5.30 -7.51
C VAL A 473 -0.41 -6.41 -7.84
N LYS A 474 0.84 -6.28 -7.38
CA LYS A 474 1.89 -7.25 -7.72
C LYS A 474 2.86 -7.55 -6.59
N ASN A 475 3.51 -8.71 -6.65
CA ASN A 475 4.53 -9.12 -5.68
C ASN A 475 3.95 -9.08 -4.25
N VAL A 476 2.91 -9.88 -4.05
CA VAL A 476 2.21 -10.04 -2.78
C VAL A 476 2.47 -11.45 -2.27
N TYR A 477 2.98 -11.58 -1.06
CA TYR A 477 3.20 -12.85 -0.37
C TYR A 477 2.38 -12.88 0.91
N ILE A 478 1.46 -13.84 1.03
CA ILE A 478 0.61 -14.04 2.20
C ILE A 478 0.87 -15.44 2.73
N ALA A 479 1.29 -15.58 3.99
CA ALA A 479 1.58 -16.87 4.59
C ALA A 479 1.02 -17.01 6.00
N ASP A 480 0.95 -18.25 6.47
CA ASP A 480 0.59 -18.62 7.84
C ASP A 480 -0.75 -18.01 8.26
N VAL A 481 -1.80 -18.37 7.52
CA VAL A 481 -3.15 -17.85 7.70
C VAL A 481 -4.05 -18.92 8.32
N SER A 482 -4.71 -18.58 9.42
CA SER A 482 -5.74 -19.39 10.05
C SER A 482 -7.12 -18.74 9.93
N MET A 483 -8.10 -19.52 9.48
CA MET A 483 -9.49 -19.08 9.31
C MET A 483 -10.44 -19.93 10.15
N ASP A 484 -11.37 -19.29 10.84
CA ASP A 484 -12.45 -19.97 11.57
C ASP A 484 -13.78 -19.26 11.30
N ASN A 485 -14.77 -20.01 10.80
CA ASN A 485 -16.08 -19.48 10.45
C ASN A 485 -16.00 -18.32 9.46
N VAL A 486 -15.34 -18.55 8.32
CA VAL A 486 -15.16 -17.56 7.26
C VAL A 486 -16.03 -17.91 6.06
N SER A 487 -16.89 -16.98 5.63
CA SER A 487 -17.84 -17.27 4.55
C SER A 487 -17.15 -17.49 3.20
N MET A 488 -16.10 -16.75 2.88
CA MET A 488 -15.30 -16.94 1.66
C MET A 488 -13.80 -16.75 1.95
N ALA A 489 -13.01 -17.83 1.83
CA ALA A 489 -11.60 -17.75 2.21
C ALA A 489 -10.77 -16.87 1.27
N ILE A 490 -10.92 -17.01 -0.05
CA ILE A 490 -10.20 -16.19 -1.04
C ILE A 490 -11.17 -15.55 -2.04
N ARG A 491 -11.13 -14.23 -2.21
CA ARG A 491 -11.93 -13.53 -3.23
C ARG A 491 -11.08 -12.57 -4.06
N ILE A 492 -11.01 -12.82 -5.36
CA ILE A 492 -10.45 -11.87 -6.33
C ILE A 492 -11.59 -11.41 -7.22
N THR A 493 -11.84 -10.11 -7.28
CA THR A 493 -12.91 -9.50 -8.08
C THR A 493 -12.34 -8.46 -9.02
N GLY A 494 -12.51 -8.70 -10.33
CA GLY A 494 -12.18 -7.78 -11.40
C GLY A 494 -13.30 -6.82 -11.81
N ASN A 495 -14.46 -6.83 -11.15
CA ASN A 495 -15.60 -5.98 -11.49
C ASN A 495 -16.19 -5.23 -10.28
N PHE A 496 -15.34 -4.57 -9.50
CA PHE A 496 -15.73 -3.77 -8.33
C PHE A 496 -16.19 -2.36 -8.75
N GLY A 497 -17.42 -2.27 -9.27
CA GLY A 497 -17.92 -1.18 -10.13
C GLY A 497 -18.16 0.22 -9.55
N GLU A 498 -17.54 0.61 -8.42
CA GLU A 498 -17.59 2.01 -7.95
C GLU A 498 -16.54 2.87 -8.68
N HIS A 499 -16.86 4.08 -9.10
CA HIS A 499 -15.93 5.02 -9.75
C HIS A 499 -16.18 6.45 -9.21
N PRO A 500 -15.17 7.34 -9.15
CA PRO A 500 -15.34 8.69 -8.62
C PRO A 500 -16.26 9.52 -9.51
N ASP A 501 -16.18 9.34 -10.83
CA ASP A 501 -17.05 9.96 -11.81
C ASP A 501 -17.09 9.12 -13.10
N ASN A 502 -17.59 9.69 -14.19
CA ASN A 502 -17.70 9.00 -15.49
C ASN A 502 -16.55 9.35 -16.45
N LYS A 503 -15.50 10.04 -15.99
CA LYS A 503 -14.38 10.52 -16.81
C LYS A 503 -13.22 9.53 -16.89
N TYR A 504 -13.43 8.30 -16.43
CA TYR A 504 -12.40 7.29 -16.44
C TYR A 504 -12.26 6.53 -17.76
N ASP A 505 -11.01 6.19 -18.10
CA ASP A 505 -10.67 5.34 -19.23
C ASP A 505 -10.99 3.90 -18.89
N ARG A 506 -12.12 3.41 -19.41
CA ARG A 506 -12.56 2.02 -19.25
C ARG A 506 -11.57 0.99 -19.77
N ASN A 507 -10.60 1.39 -20.60
CA ASN A 507 -9.54 0.52 -21.11
C ASN A 507 -8.28 0.55 -20.23
N ALA A 508 -8.24 1.36 -19.17
CA ALA A 508 -7.22 1.29 -18.15
C ALA A 508 -7.44 0.03 -17.29
N LEU A 509 -6.90 -1.09 -17.77
CA LEU A 509 -7.04 -2.39 -17.13
C LEU A 509 -5.93 -2.59 -16.07
N PRO A 510 -6.27 -3.17 -14.90
CA PRO A 510 -5.35 -3.37 -13.79
C PRO A 510 -4.47 -4.61 -13.98
N MET A 511 -3.17 -4.50 -13.70
CA MET A 511 -2.30 -5.68 -13.67
C MET A 511 -2.35 -6.37 -12.30
N ILE A 512 -2.93 -7.57 -12.23
CA ILE A 512 -2.86 -8.44 -11.03
C ILE A 512 -1.89 -9.58 -11.31
N SER A 513 -0.75 -9.59 -10.63
CA SER A 513 0.32 -10.57 -10.90
C SER A 513 1.16 -10.94 -9.68
N ASN A 514 1.81 -12.11 -9.69
CA ASN A 514 2.76 -12.53 -8.66
C ASN A 514 2.17 -12.47 -7.23
N ILE A 515 1.05 -13.16 -7.05
CA ILE A 515 0.35 -13.29 -5.77
C ILE A 515 0.61 -14.69 -5.24
N THR A 516 1.24 -14.82 -4.08
CA THR A 516 1.50 -16.11 -3.43
C THR A 516 0.72 -16.18 -2.13
N ILE A 517 -0.04 -17.25 -1.95
CA ILE A 517 -0.74 -17.58 -0.71
C ILE A 517 -0.24 -18.96 -0.27
N GLU A 518 0.42 -19.01 0.89
CA GLU A 518 1.07 -20.19 1.43
C GLU A 518 0.55 -20.50 2.84
N ASN A 519 0.53 -21.78 3.24
CA ASN A 519 0.18 -22.21 4.61
C ASN A 519 -1.17 -21.63 5.09
N LEU A 520 -2.22 -21.81 4.28
CA LEU A 520 -3.58 -21.37 4.63
C LEU A 520 -4.38 -22.54 5.19
N PHE A 521 -4.78 -22.44 6.46
CA PHE A 521 -5.66 -23.39 7.13
C PHE A 521 -7.00 -22.76 7.48
N GLY A 522 -8.11 -23.46 7.25
CA GLY A 522 -9.44 -22.96 7.57
C GLY A 522 -10.44 -24.03 7.99
N VAL A 523 -11.21 -23.71 9.04
CA VAL A 523 -12.34 -24.50 9.51
C VAL A 523 -13.64 -23.71 9.39
N ASN A 524 -14.75 -24.42 9.12
CA ASN A 524 -16.07 -23.82 8.92
C ASN A 524 -16.07 -22.76 7.80
N VAL A 525 -15.40 -23.07 6.69
CA VAL A 525 -15.30 -22.17 5.53
C VAL A 525 -16.48 -22.39 4.58
N GLY A 526 -17.21 -21.32 4.24
CA GLY A 526 -18.37 -21.42 3.34
C GLY A 526 -17.96 -21.76 1.90
N VAL A 527 -17.09 -20.93 1.32
CA VAL A 527 -16.55 -21.08 -0.05
C VAL A 527 -15.02 -20.94 0.01
N ALA A 528 -14.27 -21.87 -0.58
CA ALA A 528 -12.80 -21.80 -0.54
C ALA A 528 -12.25 -20.63 -1.37
N GLY A 529 -12.82 -20.37 -2.54
CA GLY A 529 -12.58 -19.09 -3.19
C GLY A 529 -13.28 -18.87 -4.51
N ILE A 530 -13.36 -17.60 -4.89
CA ILE A 530 -13.87 -17.14 -6.18
C ILE A 530 -12.83 -16.20 -6.80
N LEU A 531 -12.39 -16.54 -8.01
CA LEU A 531 -11.43 -15.76 -8.77
C LEU A 531 -12.12 -15.30 -10.06
N GLU A 532 -12.46 -14.01 -10.08
CA GLU A 532 -13.20 -13.36 -11.15
C GLU A 532 -12.28 -12.32 -11.82
N GLY A 533 -11.85 -12.62 -13.05
CA GLY A 533 -10.99 -11.74 -13.86
C GLY A 533 -11.78 -10.69 -14.66
N ILE A 534 -11.08 -9.98 -15.54
CA ILE A 534 -11.66 -9.01 -16.48
C ILE A 534 -11.68 -9.63 -17.88
N GLU A 535 -12.72 -9.36 -18.68
CA GLU A 535 -12.76 -9.83 -20.08
C GLU A 535 -11.59 -9.26 -20.87
N GLY A 536 -10.77 -10.13 -21.48
CA GLY A 536 -9.64 -9.71 -22.29
C GLY A 536 -8.38 -9.32 -21.50
N ASP A 537 -8.41 -9.37 -20.16
CA ASP A 537 -7.25 -9.10 -19.30
C ASP A 537 -7.06 -10.21 -18.27
N ASN A 538 -5.89 -10.85 -18.33
CA ASN A 538 -5.61 -12.06 -17.56
C ASN A 538 -4.85 -11.70 -16.27
N PHE A 539 -5.42 -12.07 -15.14
CA PHE A 539 -4.65 -12.15 -13.89
C PHE A 539 -3.67 -13.32 -13.98
N SER A 540 -2.42 -13.09 -13.59
CA SER A 540 -1.32 -14.04 -13.86
C SER A 540 -0.53 -14.37 -12.60
N SER A 541 0.20 -15.48 -12.60
CA SER A 541 1.13 -15.85 -11.52
C SER A 541 0.52 -15.80 -10.11
N ILE A 542 -0.68 -16.36 -9.96
CA ILE A 542 -1.33 -16.57 -8.65
C ILE A 542 -0.99 -17.98 -8.19
N CYS A 543 -0.22 -18.10 -7.11
CA CYS A 543 0.25 -19.36 -6.55
C CYS A 543 -0.45 -19.63 -5.20
N LEU A 544 -1.00 -20.83 -5.05
CA LEU A 544 -1.56 -21.33 -3.80
C LEU A 544 -0.76 -22.58 -3.41
N SER A 545 -0.13 -22.59 -2.24
CA SER A 545 0.64 -23.72 -1.71
C SER A 545 0.23 -24.04 -0.28
N ASN A 546 0.18 -25.34 0.07
CA ASN A 546 -0.20 -25.81 1.40
C ASN A 546 -1.51 -25.17 1.93
N VAL A 547 -2.60 -25.34 1.17
CA VAL A 547 -3.94 -24.82 1.50
C VAL A 547 -4.85 -25.96 1.93
N SER A 548 -5.43 -25.85 3.13
CA SER A 548 -6.40 -26.79 3.70
C SER A 548 -7.62 -26.05 4.25
N LEU A 549 -8.77 -26.22 3.60
CA LEU A 549 -10.01 -25.54 3.93
C LEU A 549 -11.13 -26.58 4.08
N SER A 550 -11.80 -26.59 5.24
CA SER A 550 -12.91 -27.49 5.54
C SER A 550 -14.22 -26.71 5.64
N SER A 551 -15.30 -27.25 5.07
CA SER A 551 -16.61 -26.58 5.04
C SER A 551 -17.57 -27.11 6.11
N HIS A 552 -18.58 -26.29 6.42
CA HIS A 552 -19.62 -26.58 7.41
C HIS A 552 -20.78 -27.43 6.83
N VAL A 553 -20.72 -27.89 5.57
CA VAL A 553 -21.88 -28.52 4.92
C VAL A 553 -21.96 -30.02 5.25
N SER A 554 -22.83 -30.35 6.20
CA SER A 554 -23.36 -31.71 6.40
C SER A 554 -24.48 -32.01 5.39
N ASN A 555 -24.27 -33.01 4.53
CA ASN A 555 -25.30 -33.76 3.77
C ASN A 555 -26.50 -32.98 3.19
N SER A 556 -26.39 -32.52 1.94
CA SER A 556 -27.46 -32.64 0.93
C SER A 556 -26.90 -32.31 -0.47
N GLU A 557 -27.04 -33.28 -1.38
CA GLU A 557 -26.79 -33.27 -2.84
C GLU A 557 -26.12 -32.02 -3.45
N GLN A 558 -24.84 -32.15 -3.80
CA GLN A 558 -24.17 -31.23 -4.74
C GLN A 558 -23.96 -31.92 -6.09
N ILE A 559 -24.67 -31.42 -7.10
CA ILE A 559 -24.57 -31.84 -8.50
C ILE A 559 -23.19 -31.42 -9.04
N VAL A 560 -22.41 -32.40 -9.48
CA VAL A 560 -21.07 -32.24 -10.05
C VAL A 560 -21.17 -32.10 -11.57
N ASP A 561 -20.70 -30.98 -12.13
CA ASP A 561 -20.33 -30.89 -13.54
C ASP A 561 -18.81 -30.91 -13.65
N ARG A 562 -18.24 -31.98 -14.23
CA ARG A 562 -16.81 -32.34 -14.20
C ARG A 562 -15.95 -31.61 -15.25
N HIS A 563 -16.43 -30.51 -15.85
CA HIS A 563 -15.79 -29.88 -17.01
C HIS A 563 -15.01 -28.57 -16.78
N GLN A 564 -14.91 -28.05 -15.55
CA GLN A 564 -14.23 -26.77 -15.26
C GLN A 564 -12.81 -26.90 -14.66
N PHE A 565 -11.94 -27.76 -15.19
CA PHE A 565 -10.55 -27.90 -14.70
C PHE A 565 -9.45 -27.51 -15.71
N ALA A 566 -9.77 -26.74 -16.74
CA ALA A 566 -8.77 -26.32 -17.72
C ALA A 566 -8.99 -24.88 -18.21
N MET A 567 -8.46 -23.90 -17.47
CA MET A 567 -7.75 -22.73 -18.02
C MET A 567 -7.32 -21.75 -16.90
N MET A 568 -6.28 -22.13 -16.16
CA MET A 568 -5.24 -21.22 -15.65
C MET A 568 -4.03 -22.08 -15.27
N VAL A 569 -3.28 -22.55 -16.28
CA VAL A 569 -2.03 -23.29 -16.06
C VAL A 569 -0.86 -22.33 -16.24
N ALA A 570 -0.44 -21.74 -15.14
CA ALA A 570 0.95 -21.39 -14.90
C ALA A 570 1.23 -21.65 -13.41
N VAL A 571 1.57 -22.90 -13.12
CA VAL A 571 2.15 -23.42 -11.87
C VAL A 571 1.23 -23.44 -10.62
N LEU A 572 0.14 -24.19 -10.69
CA LEU A 572 -0.29 -24.99 -9.53
C LEU A 572 0.61 -26.25 -9.50
N ARG A 573 1.74 -26.22 -8.79
CA ARG A 573 2.54 -27.41 -8.51
C ARG A 573 2.54 -27.70 -7.01
N GLU A 574 1.90 -28.83 -6.72
CA GLU A 574 1.98 -29.68 -5.53
C GLU A 574 1.35 -29.17 -4.20
N TYR A 575 0.48 -30.04 -3.64
CA TYR A 575 -0.13 -30.04 -2.30
C TYR A 575 -1.27 -29.04 -1.99
N MET A 576 -2.36 -29.09 -2.76
CA MET A 576 -3.68 -28.69 -2.24
C MET A 576 -4.40 -29.97 -1.76
N HIS A 577 -4.38 -30.22 -0.45
CA HIS A 577 -5.09 -31.36 0.17
C HIS A 577 -6.48 -30.90 0.62
N ILE A 578 -7.48 -31.07 -0.26
CA ILE A 578 -8.89 -30.91 0.08
C ILE A 578 -9.37 -32.23 0.68
N HIS A 579 -9.58 -32.30 2.00
CA HIS A 579 -10.08 -33.49 2.69
C HIS A 579 -11.60 -33.41 2.90
N SER A 580 -12.36 -33.77 1.85
CA SER A 580 -13.67 -34.46 1.92
C SER A 580 -14.32 -34.50 0.52
N ASP A 581 -14.92 -35.63 0.15
CA ASP A 581 -15.69 -35.88 -1.08
C ASP A 581 -16.76 -34.81 -1.37
N ILE A 582 -16.49 -33.74 -2.13
CA ILE A 582 -17.54 -32.80 -2.56
C ILE A 582 -17.13 -32.05 -3.86
N GLY A 583 -18.04 -31.96 -4.84
CA GLY A 583 -17.89 -31.16 -6.06
C GLY A 583 -18.26 -29.69 -5.88
N ARG A 584 -17.54 -28.81 -6.61
CA ARG A 584 -17.57 -27.32 -6.59
C ARG A 584 -17.09 -26.67 -5.29
N PHE A 585 -15.77 -26.59 -5.13
CA PHE A 585 -15.09 -25.85 -4.05
C PHE A 585 -14.40 -24.55 -4.50
N PHE A 586 -14.12 -24.39 -5.81
CA PHE A 586 -13.61 -23.16 -6.42
C PHE A 586 -14.48 -22.80 -7.63
N GLU A 587 -14.92 -21.55 -7.73
CA GLU A 587 -15.66 -21.05 -8.88
C GLU A 587 -14.79 -20.02 -9.63
N MET A 588 -14.49 -20.30 -10.90
CA MET A 588 -13.87 -19.35 -11.82
C MET A 588 -14.95 -18.86 -12.80
N LYS A 589 -15.17 -17.55 -12.86
CA LYS A 589 -16.15 -16.94 -13.77
C LYS A 589 -15.46 -16.14 -14.86
N ARG A 590 -15.87 -16.35 -16.12
CA ARG A 590 -15.70 -15.36 -17.20
C ARG A 590 -16.81 -14.32 -17.09
N SER A 591 -16.50 -13.09 -17.48
CA SER A 591 -17.33 -11.88 -17.39
C SER A 591 -18.74 -11.94 -18.03
N ARG A 592 -19.05 -12.91 -18.88
CA ARG A 592 -20.34 -12.99 -19.60
C ARG A 592 -21.38 -13.97 -19.02
N GLY A 593 -21.25 -14.40 -17.77
CA GLY A 593 -22.28 -15.25 -17.15
C GLY A 593 -22.49 -16.61 -17.84
N GLU A 594 -21.62 -17.00 -18.77
CA GLU A 594 -21.64 -18.27 -19.47
C GLU A 594 -20.60 -19.23 -18.87
N SER A 595 -21.08 -20.33 -18.31
CA SER A 595 -20.28 -21.49 -17.97
C SER A 595 -19.89 -22.23 -19.25
N VAL A 596 -18.61 -22.28 -19.59
CA VAL A 596 -18.12 -23.06 -20.74
C VAL A 596 -17.98 -24.54 -20.33
N SER A 597 -18.73 -25.44 -20.98
CA SER A 597 -18.62 -26.89 -20.87
C SER A 597 -18.12 -27.50 -22.19
N GLY A 598 -17.12 -28.39 -22.14
CA GLY A 598 -16.50 -28.95 -23.34
C GLY A 598 -15.90 -30.34 -23.13
N ASN A 599 -16.59 -31.38 -23.64
CA ASN A 599 -16.22 -32.79 -23.56
C ASN A 599 -14.85 -33.11 -24.20
N TYR A 600 -13.94 -33.72 -23.42
CA TYR A 600 -12.77 -34.41 -23.96
C TYR A 600 -12.61 -35.78 -23.26
N GLU A 601 -12.72 -36.84 -24.04
CA GLU A 601 -12.51 -38.23 -23.61
C GLU A 601 -11.02 -38.51 -23.35
N ASN A 602 -10.74 -39.11 -22.20
CA ASN A 602 -9.41 -39.45 -21.73
C ASN A 602 -8.99 -40.81 -22.32
N LYS A 603 -8.17 -40.84 -23.38
CA LYS A 603 -7.41 -42.04 -23.76
C LYS A 603 -6.06 -42.02 -23.05
N ARG A 604 -5.92 -42.89 -22.04
CA ARG A 604 -4.64 -43.22 -21.39
C ARG A 604 -3.62 -43.70 -22.41
N LYS A 605 -2.41 -43.11 -22.40
CA LYS A 605 -1.13 -43.79 -22.62
C LYS A 605 -0.07 -43.12 -21.76
#